data_AF-A0A7X5QU46-F1
#
_entry.id   AF-A0A7X5QU46-F1
#
_cell.length_a   1.000
_cell.length_b   1.000
_cell.length_c   1.000
_cell.angle_alpha   90.00
_cell.angle_beta   90.00
_cell.angle_gamma   90.00
#
_symmetry.space_group_name_H-M   'P 1'
#
loop_
_entity.id
_entity.type
_entity.pdbx_description
1 polymer ?
#
loop_
_entity_poly.entity_id
_entity_poly.type
_entity_poly.pdbx_seq_one_letter_code
_entity_poly.pdbx_strand_id
1 'polypeptide(L)'
;MKSPSGAAYNTCQQQIIARSRHLFEHPCPPRKEHPHALTEGGRRRHRSTRRRCCLRVVGVGYSRGAVLVPGFARLVDEFGIAHPEGLKFGRDAHGNLTVESSQILVPPGEVAQAVGLFDPVGTNLPKNYDARLPKSVLSGFSQIARDEQRELFLHQTILDPDWSDDGRFLSATLPGGHSNIGGGNDEAGLETLAFNGMADYLNALTDRPLFTHRVVPSDPAQFTIFQATGATAAFGLRMDKDGQRNLRDELANCKIVDICRDADPVDQALANRFNWQRVTPQLTESLPRLPDPISITPPAEAPPWSLPPVPMASAASTASTASTALN
;
A
#
# COMPACT_ATOMS: atom_id res chain seq x y z
N MET A 1 -28.88 -31.00 -6.05
CA MET A 1 -27.59 -30.83 -6.77
C MET A 1 -26.58 -30.24 -5.81
N LYS A 2 -25.40 -30.85 -5.71
CA LYS A 2 -24.35 -30.55 -4.72
C LYS A 2 -23.78 -29.15 -4.94
N SER A 3 -23.60 -28.42 -3.84
CA SER A 3 -22.79 -27.21 -3.74
C SER A 3 -21.31 -27.55 -4.03
N PRO A 4 -20.59 -26.78 -4.87
CA PRO A 4 -19.15 -26.91 -4.94
C PRO A 4 -18.55 -26.18 -3.74
N SER A 5 -18.04 -26.99 -2.81
CA SER A 5 -17.18 -26.61 -1.71
C SER A 5 -15.78 -26.21 -2.21
N GLY A 6 -15.23 -25.12 -1.67
CA GLY A 6 -13.81 -25.02 -1.36
C GLY A 6 -12.84 -24.68 -2.49
N ALA A 7 -12.92 -23.46 -3.04
CA ALA A 7 -11.73 -22.80 -3.59
C ALA A 7 -11.19 -21.85 -2.51
N ALA A 8 -10.09 -22.23 -1.86
CA ALA A 8 -9.35 -21.33 -1.00
C ALA A 8 -8.73 -20.24 -1.90
N TYR A 9 -9.29 -19.02 -1.87
CA TYR A 9 -8.67 -17.85 -2.48
C TYR A 9 -7.36 -17.54 -1.73
N ASN A 10 -6.28 -18.17 -2.17
CA ASN A 10 -4.92 -17.96 -1.70
C ASN A 10 -4.36 -16.67 -2.30
N THR A 11 -4.78 -15.52 -1.77
CA THR A 11 -4.31 -14.22 -2.27
C THR A 11 -2.81 -14.03 -2.03
N CYS A 12 -2.15 -13.24 -2.89
CA CYS A 12 -0.79 -12.68 -2.69
C CYS A 12 -0.49 -12.36 -1.22
N GLN A 13 -1.39 -11.62 -0.58
CA GLN A 13 -1.28 -11.19 0.82
C GLN A 13 -1.33 -12.37 1.82
N GLN A 14 -2.25 -13.33 1.66
CA GLN A 14 -2.38 -14.44 2.61
C GLN A 14 -1.12 -15.31 2.65
N GLN A 15 -0.43 -15.47 1.53
CA GLN A 15 0.82 -16.24 1.47
C GLN A 15 2.00 -15.49 2.10
N ILE A 16 2.08 -14.16 1.94
CA ILE A 16 3.09 -13.33 2.64
C ILE A 16 2.87 -13.40 4.16
N ILE A 17 1.61 -13.27 4.61
CA ILE A 17 1.25 -13.32 6.04
C ILE A 17 1.45 -14.74 6.63
N ALA A 18 1.13 -15.80 5.89
CA ALA A 18 1.25 -17.17 6.40
C ALA A 18 2.71 -17.57 6.67
N ARG A 19 3.66 -17.08 5.87
CA ARG A 19 5.09 -17.43 6.00
C ARG A 19 5.87 -16.54 6.97
N SER A 20 5.32 -15.39 7.37
CA SER A 20 5.90 -14.50 8.37
C SER A 20 5.62 -14.92 9.83
N ARG A 21 4.85 -16.00 10.06
CA ARG A 21 4.57 -16.56 11.41
C ARG A 21 5.75 -17.27 12.09
N HIS A 22 6.85 -17.46 11.37
CA HIS A 22 8.13 -17.84 11.95
C HIS A 22 9.08 -16.68 11.65
N LEU A 23 10.05 -16.39 12.53
CA LEU A 23 11.03 -15.28 12.49
C LEU A 23 10.53 -14.08 13.33
N PHE A 24 11.23 -13.55 14.33
CA PHE A 24 12.60 -13.05 14.31
C PHE A 24 13.27 -13.19 15.69
N GLU A 25 14.40 -13.90 15.75
CA GLU A 25 15.39 -13.74 16.83
C GLU A 25 16.78 -13.67 16.20
N HIS A 26 17.30 -12.46 16.03
CA HIS A 26 18.69 -12.25 15.60
C HIS A 26 19.49 -11.56 16.71
N PRO A 27 20.76 -11.93 16.91
CA PRO A 27 21.64 -11.21 17.81
C PRO A 27 21.86 -9.79 17.29
N CYS A 28 21.60 -8.79 18.12
CA CYS A 28 21.81 -7.39 17.78
C CYS A 28 23.28 -7.09 17.44
N PRO A 29 23.55 -6.22 16.45
CA PRO A 29 24.86 -5.61 16.31
C PRO A 29 25.21 -4.83 17.59
N PRO A 30 26.48 -4.82 18.02
CA PRO A 30 26.89 -4.09 19.22
C PRO A 30 26.62 -2.59 19.04
N ARG A 31 25.96 -1.98 20.03
CA ARG A 31 25.90 -0.52 20.16
C ARG A 31 27.35 0.00 20.24
N LYS A 32 27.72 0.94 19.38
CA LYS A 32 28.95 1.73 19.57
C LYS A 32 28.71 2.66 20.76
N GLU A 33 28.93 2.17 21.98
CA GLU A 33 28.91 3.00 23.18
C GLU A 33 30.22 3.80 23.22
N HIS A 34 30.13 5.13 23.20
CA HIS A 34 31.24 5.97 23.64
C HIS A 34 31.40 5.78 25.16
N PRO A 35 32.60 5.44 25.66
CA PRO A 35 32.78 5.16 27.08
C PRO A 35 32.77 6.48 27.87
N HIS A 36 31.63 6.81 28.49
CA HIS A 36 31.66 7.61 29.70
C HIS A 36 31.92 6.68 30.88
N ALA A 37 33.17 6.67 31.33
CA ALA A 37 33.58 5.98 32.55
C ALA A 37 32.95 6.69 33.76
N LEU A 38 32.02 6.01 34.42
CA LEU A 38 31.70 6.26 35.83
C LEU A 38 32.10 5.01 36.59
N THR A 39 33.29 5.07 37.18
CA THR A 39 33.72 4.20 38.27
C THR A 39 32.99 4.59 39.54
N GLU A 40 32.28 3.66 40.15
CA GLU A 40 32.37 3.36 41.60
C GLU A 40 31.42 2.23 42.02
N GLY A 41 31.88 1.41 42.97
CA GLY A 41 30.99 0.66 43.86
C GLY A 41 30.65 -0.78 43.45
N GLY A 42 31.39 -1.75 44.01
CA GLY A 42 31.22 -3.18 43.77
C GLY A 42 29.81 -3.73 43.93
N ARG A 43 29.37 -4.46 42.90
CA ARG A 43 28.59 -5.71 42.97
C ARG A 43 28.74 -6.37 41.61
N ARG A 44 29.41 -7.53 41.56
CA ARG A 44 29.38 -8.40 40.38
C ARG A 44 27.93 -8.89 40.22
N ARG A 45 27.08 -8.08 39.58
CA ARG A 45 25.83 -8.58 39.02
C ARG A 45 26.24 -9.56 37.93
N HIS A 46 25.85 -10.81 38.11
CA HIS A 46 25.84 -11.81 37.07
C HIS A 46 25.13 -11.17 35.87
N ARG A 47 25.90 -10.68 34.90
CA ARG A 47 25.38 -10.07 33.67
C ARG A 47 24.86 -11.26 32.88
N SER A 48 23.64 -11.71 33.20
CA SER A 48 22.97 -12.72 32.40
C SER A 48 23.07 -12.20 30.98
N THR A 49 23.71 -12.96 30.10
CA THR A 49 23.75 -12.73 28.67
C THR A 49 22.32 -12.85 28.15
N ARG A 50 21.49 -11.84 28.44
CA ARG A 50 20.22 -11.63 27.77
C ARG A 50 20.62 -11.46 26.32
N ARG A 51 20.29 -12.47 25.50
CA ARG A 51 20.41 -12.35 24.05
C ARG A 51 19.72 -11.05 23.69
N ARG A 52 20.49 -10.06 23.22
CA ARG A 52 19.93 -8.82 22.71
C ARG A 52 19.23 -9.20 21.41
N CYS A 53 17.93 -9.48 21.50
CA CYS A 53 17.10 -9.71 20.33
C CYS A 53 16.81 -8.34 19.70
N CYS A 54 17.07 -8.22 18.41
CA CYS A 54 16.72 -7.02 17.65
C CYS A 54 15.39 -7.26 16.94
N LEU A 55 14.32 -6.62 17.43
CA LEU A 55 13.03 -6.64 16.76
C LEU A 55 12.97 -5.56 15.67
N ARG A 56 12.45 -5.95 14.51
CA ARG A 56 12.23 -5.11 13.33
C ARG A 56 10.85 -5.43 12.80
N VAL A 57 10.23 -4.49 12.11
CA VAL A 57 8.86 -4.65 11.62
C VAL A 57 8.82 -4.39 10.12
N VAL A 58 8.13 -5.25 9.37
CA VAL A 58 7.79 -4.98 7.98
C VAL A 58 6.28 -5.00 7.82
N GLY A 59 5.70 -3.87 7.40
CA GLY A 59 4.29 -3.75 7.12
C GLY A 59 4.01 -4.04 5.65
N VAL A 60 3.21 -5.07 5.36
CA VAL A 60 2.80 -5.39 3.99
C VAL A 60 1.30 -5.27 3.84
N GLY A 61 0.83 -4.56 2.82
CA GLY A 61 -0.59 -4.35 2.59
C GLY A 61 -0.97 -4.24 1.13
N TYR A 62 -2.22 -4.56 0.83
CA TYR A 62 -2.85 -4.40 -0.49
C TYR A 62 -4.06 -3.48 -0.39
N SER A 63 -4.26 -2.61 -1.39
CA SER A 63 -5.45 -1.78 -1.51
C SER A 63 -5.58 -0.84 -0.31
N ARG A 64 -6.77 -0.77 0.29
CA ARG A 64 -6.99 -0.10 1.57
C ARG A 64 -6.08 -0.63 2.68
N GLY A 65 -5.74 -1.92 2.68
CA GLY A 65 -4.79 -2.50 3.63
C GLY A 65 -3.39 -1.89 3.51
N ALA A 66 -2.96 -1.52 2.30
CA ALA A 66 -1.70 -0.81 2.09
C ALA A 66 -1.74 0.60 2.66
N VAL A 67 -2.89 1.28 2.61
CA VAL A 67 -3.07 2.59 3.26
C VAL A 67 -3.12 2.48 4.79
N LEU A 68 -3.51 1.32 5.33
CA LEU A 68 -3.46 1.07 6.77
C LEU A 68 -2.04 0.82 7.31
N VAL A 69 -1.09 0.44 6.44
CA VAL A 69 0.30 0.16 6.83
C VAL A 69 0.99 1.40 7.45
N PRO A 70 0.94 2.60 6.84
CA PRO A 70 1.48 3.80 7.49
C PRO A 70 0.89 4.08 8.87
N GLY A 71 -0.44 3.99 9.04
CA GLY A 71 -1.05 4.20 10.36
C GLY A 71 -0.55 3.21 11.40
N PHE A 72 -0.38 1.93 11.02
CA PHE A 72 0.26 0.95 11.89
C PHE A 72 1.72 1.30 12.19
N ALA A 73 2.49 1.71 11.17
CA ALA A 73 3.88 2.10 11.35
C ALA A 73 4.01 3.30 12.29
N ARG A 74 3.11 4.28 12.22
CA ARG A 74 3.07 5.44 13.13
C ARG A 74 2.82 5.01 14.57
N LEU A 75 1.91 4.06 14.81
CA LEU A 75 1.69 3.50 16.15
C LEU A 75 2.96 2.81 16.69
N VAL A 76 3.67 2.05 15.83
CA VAL A 76 4.93 1.41 16.22
C VAL A 76 6.04 2.43 16.48
N ASP A 77 6.10 3.52 15.70
CA ASP A 77 7.04 4.62 15.93
C ASP A 77 6.75 5.34 17.26
N GLU A 78 5.49 5.64 17.53
CA GLU A 78 5.06 6.42 18.69
C GLU A 78 5.13 5.62 20.00
N PHE A 79 4.77 4.34 19.97
CA PHE A 79 4.64 3.52 21.19
C PHE A 79 5.75 2.47 21.35
N GLY A 80 6.54 2.21 20.31
CA GLY A 80 7.54 1.15 20.32
C GLY A 80 6.92 -0.25 20.39
N ILE A 81 7.68 -1.21 20.92
CA ILE A 81 7.22 -2.58 21.15
C ILE A 81 7.25 -2.86 22.64
N ALA A 82 6.08 -3.09 23.25
CA ALA A 82 5.96 -3.50 24.64
C ALA A 82 6.16 -5.02 24.81
N HIS A 83 6.69 -5.42 25.96
CA HIS A 83 6.65 -6.82 26.38
C HIS A 83 5.22 -7.22 26.75
N PRO A 84 4.73 -8.41 26.36
CA PRO A 84 3.35 -8.81 26.67
C PRO A 84 3.09 -8.97 28.17
N GLU A 85 4.08 -9.44 28.94
CA GLU A 85 3.99 -9.45 30.40
C GLU A 85 3.99 -8.02 30.94
N GLY A 86 2.92 -7.65 31.63
CA GLY A 86 2.77 -6.31 32.22
C GLY A 86 1.93 -5.34 31.39
N LEU A 87 1.40 -5.76 30.24
CA LEU A 87 0.38 -4.99 29.52
C LEU A 87 -0.89 -4.86 30.36
N LYS A 88 -1.32 -3.63 30.58
CA LYS A 88 -2.59 -3.29 31.22
C LYS A 88 -3.42 -2.49 30.23
N PHE A 89 -4.63 -2.96 29.98
CA PHE A 89 -5.60 -2.27 29.16
C PHE A 89 -6.55 -1.48 30.04
N GLY A 90 -6.82 -0.24 29.66
CA GLY A 90 -7.73 0.65 30.36
C GLY A 90 -8.56 1.48 29.39
N ARG A 91 -9.20 2.51 29.92
CA ARG A 91 -9.79 3.57 29.12
C ARG A 91 -9.40 4.93 29.67
N ASP A 92 -9.18 5.90 28.78
CA ASP A 92 -9.01 7.28 29.17
C ASP A 92 -10.35 7.92 29.59
N ALA A 93 -10.32 9.19 29.99
CA ALA A 93 -11.50 9.95 30.38
C ALA A 93 -12.55 10.11 29.27
N HIS A 94 -12.18 9.85 28.01
CA HIS A 94 -13.05 9.92 26.84
C HIS A 94 -13.53 8.54 26.39
N GLY A 95 -13.16 7.48 27.10
CA GLY A 95 -13.51 6.11 26.78
C GLY A 95 -12.64 5.46 25.72
N ASN A 96 -11.55 6.10 25.26
CA ASN A 96 -10.62 5.50 24.32
C ASN A 96 -9.81 4.40 25.01
N LEU A 97 -9.48 3.31 24.30
CA LEU A 97 -8.64 2.25 24.83
C LEU A 97 -7.25 2.81 25.15
N THR A 98 -6.79 2.64 26.39
CA THR A 98 -5.41 2.92 26.79
C THR A 98 -4.66 1.63 27.01
N VAL A 99 -3.35 1.66 26.76
CA VAL A 99 -2.45 0.56 27.07
C VAL A 99 -1.25 1.10 27.84
N GLU A 100 -0.96 0.47 28.97
CA GLU A 100 0.23 0.73 29.77
C GLU A 100 1.11 -0.51 29.77
N SER A 101 2.43 -0.30 29.70
CA SER A 101 3.40 -1.37 29.89
C SER A 101 4.47 -0.95 30.87
N SER A 102 4.79 -1.83 31.83
CA SER A 102 5.95 -1.67 32.71
C SER A 102 7.26 -2.14 32.07
N GLN A 103 7.18 -2.77 30.89
CA GLN A 103 8.33 -3.36 30.19
C GLN A 103 8.25 -3.09 28.69
N ILE A 104 9.24 -2.36 28.17
CA ILE A 104 9.36 -2.05 26.75
C ILE A 104 10.50 -2.89 26.16
N LEU A 105 10.20 -3.66 25.11
CA LEU A 105 11.16 -4.46 24.34
C LEU A 105 12.01 -3.58 23.43
N VAL A 106 11.36 -2.66 22.71
CA VAL A 106 12.03 -1.66 21.86
C VAL A 106 11.38 -0.30 22.12
N PRO A 107 12.14 0.73 22.50
CA PRO A 107 11.59 2.07 22.76
C PRO A 107 10.90 2.69 21.53
N PRO A 108 9.97 3.63 21.75
CA PRO A 108 9.48 4.52 20.70
C PRO A 108 10.60 5.09 19.82
N GLY A 109 10.36 5.13 18.51
CA GLY A 109 11.30 5.62 17.50
C GLY A 109 12.53 4.73 17.26
N GLU A 110 12.75 3.66 18.04
CA GLU A 110 13.90 2.77 17.88
C GLU A 110 13.58 1.47 17.12
N VAL A 111 12.31 1.24 16.79
CA VAL A 111 11.89 0.08 15.99
C VAL A 111 12.18 0.37 14.53
N ALA A 112 13.19 -0.28 13.94
CA ALA A 112 13.41 -0.16 12.50
C ALA A 112 12.27 -0.81 11.72
N GLN A 113 11.68 -0.05 10.80
CA GLN A 113 10.53 -0.47 10.01
C GLN A 113 10.83 -0.45 8.51
N ALA A 114 10.10 -1.26 7.76
CA ALA A 114 10.07 -1.26 6.30
C ALA A 114 8.62 -1.45 5.82
N VAL A 115 8.30 -1.04 4.60
CA VAL A 115 6.95 -1.20 4.03
C VAL A 115 6.95 -1.86 2.67
N GLY A 116 5.94 -2.70 2.41
CA GLY A 116 5.66 -3.32 1.11
C GLY A 116 4.21 -3.07 0.72
N LEU A 117 3.96 -2.31 -0.33
CA LEU A 117 2.65 -1.78 -0.65
C LEU A 117 2.20 -2.25 -2.05
N PHE A 118 1.06 -2.92 -2.11
CA PHE A 118 0.39 -3.28 -3.36
C PHE A 118 -0.76 -2.29 -3.60
N ASP A 119 -0.59 -1.43 -4.60
CA ASP A 119 -1.55 -0.45 -5.10
C ASP A 119 -2.46 0.18 -4.02
N PRO A 120 -1.91 1.06 -3.15
CA PRO A 120 -2.67 1.68 -2.07
C PRO A 120 -3.88 2.48 -2.56
N VAL A 121 -5.05 2.23 -1.97
CA VAL A 121 -6.30 2.93 -2.29
C VAL A 121 -6.99 3.39 -1.01
N GLY A 122 -7.11 4.71 -0.84
CA GLY A 122 -7.58 5.35 0.40
C GLY A 122 -9.08 5.65 0.47
N THR A 123 -9.88 5.10 -0.45
CA THR A 123 -11.31 5.43 -0.57
C THR A 123 -12.10 5.07 0.68
N ASN A 124 -12.96 5.99 1.13
CA ASN A 124 -13.76 5.88 2.35
C ASN A 124 -12.96 5.74 3.67
N LEU A 125 -11.68 6.15 3.69
CA LEU A 125 -10.96 6.33 4.95
C LEU A 125 -11.42 7.60 5.68
N PRO A 126 -11.25 7.67 7.01
CA PRO A 126 -11.55 8.87 7.78
C PRO A 126 -10.86 10.11 7.19
N LYS A 127 -11.55 11.26 7.20
CA LYS A 127 -11.08 12.52 6.59
C LYS A 127 -9.71 12.97 7.08
N ASN A 128 -9.35 12.66 8.32
CA ASN A 128 -8.08 13.03 8.95
C ASN A 128 -7.15 11.83 9.14
N TYR A 129 -7.33 10.76 8.36
CA TYR A 129 -6.38 9.66 8.36
C TYR A 129 -5.01 10.15 7.88
N ASP A 130 -3.96 9.86 8.64
CA ASP A 130 -2.57 10.20 8.31
C ASP A 130 -1.87 8.97 7.72
N ALA A 131 -1.70 8.97 6.40
CA ALA A 131 -1.03 7.93 5.63
C ALA A 131 0.47 8.21 5.42
N ARG A 132 1.06 9.21 6.09
CA ARG A 132 2.49 9.49 6.00
C ARG A 132 3.29 8.45 6.77
N LEU A 133 4.38 7.96 6.17
CA LEU A 133 5.31 7.08 6.85
C LEU A 133 6.06 7.85 7.95
N PRO A 134 6.21 7.29 9.16
CA PRO A 134 7.00 7.91 10.22
C PRO A 134 8.51 7.74 9.98
N LYS A 135 9.31 8.55 10.67
CA LYS A 135 10.78 8.58 10.58
C LYS A 135 11.49 7.23 10.80
N SER A 136 10.87 6.28 11.49
CA SER A 136 11.44 4.95 11.72
C SER A 136 11.25 3.95 10.57
N VAL A 137 10.50 4.32 9.53
CA VAL A 137 10.43 3.55 8.28
C VAL A 137 11.65 3.88 7.43
N LEU A 138 12.53 2.90 7.26
CA LEU A 138 13.86 3.08 6.65
C LEU A 138 13.89 2.78 5.15
N SER A 139 12.94 2.00 4.66
CA SER A 139 12.85 1.62 3.24
C SER A 139 11.44 1.19 2.87
N GLY A 140 11.12 1.26 1.59
CA GLY A 140 9.80 0.89 1.10
C GLY A 140 9.79 0.45 -0.36
N PHE A 141 8.91 -0.47 -0.69
CA PHE A 141 8.59 -0.84 -2.06
C PHE A 141 7.08 -0.77 -2.27
N SER A 142 6.65 0.04 -3.22
CA SER A 142 5.26 0.17 -3.65
C SER A 142 5.09 -0.28 -5.09
N GLN A 143 3.93 -0.81 -5.43
CA GLN A 143 3.57 -1.22 -6.77
C GLN A 143 2.29 -0.51 -7.20
N ILE A 144 2.33 0.16 -8.34
CA ILE A 144 1.22 0.92 -8.92
C ILE A 144 0.56 0.06 -10.02
N ALA A 145 -0.76 -0.11 -9.97
CA ALA A 145 -1.52 -0.73 -11.05
C ALA A 145 -1.70 0.29 -12.20
N ARG A 146 -0.89 0.19 -13.26
CA ARG A 146 -0.91 1.15 -14.38
C ARG A 146 -2.29 1.27 -15.02
N ASP A 147 -2.96 0.14 -15.19
CA ASP A 147 -4.16 0.02 -16.00
C ASP A 147 -5.43 0.03 -15.14
N GLU A 148 -5.41 0.61 -13.93
CA GLU A 148 -6.60 0.75 -13.07
C GLU A 148 -7.26 2.13 -13.26
N GLN A 149 -8.52 2.11 -13.73
CA GLN A 149 -9.29 3.28 -14.21
C GLN A 149 -10.59 3.57 -13.43
N ARG A 150 -10.87 2.82 -12.35
CA ARG A 150 -12.05 3.12 -11.53
C ARG A 150 -11.81 4.41 -10.76
N GLU A 151 -12.74 5.35 -10.87
CA GLU A 151 -12.62 6.69 -10.26
C GLU A 151 -12.57 6.69 -8.73
N LEU A 152 -12.94 5.59 -8.09
CA LEU A 152 -12.89 5.41 -6.65
C LEU A 152 -11.69 4.55 -6.23
N PHE A 153 -10.75 4.30 -7.13
CA PHE A 153 -9.54 3.51 -6.89
C PHE A 153 -8.28 4.34 -7.13
N LEU A 154 -8.29 5.63 -6.81
CA LEU A 154 -7.10 6.48 -6.89
C LEU A 154 -5.94 5.86 -6.11
N HIS A 155 -4.78 5.81 -6.75
CA HIS A 155 -3.56 5.37 -6.10
C HIS A 155 -3.11 6.43 -5.10
N GLN A 156 -3.01 6.07 -3.82
CA GLN A 156 -2.45 6.94 -2.80
C GLN A 156 -0.92 6.84 -2.85
N THR A 157 -0.23 7.93 -3.20
CA THR A 157 1.23 7.98 -3.40
C THR A 157 2.00 8.04 -2.07
N ILE A 158 1.79 7.03 -1.21
CA ILE A 158 2.49 6.90 0.08
C ILE A 158 4.01 6.88 -0.12
N LEU A 159 4.44 6.26 -1.22
CA LEU A 159 5.76 6.45 -1.80
C LEU A 159 5.59 7.18 -3.12
N ASP A 160 6.44 8.17 -3.36
CA ASP A 160 6.50 8.87 -4.63
C ASP A 160 6.76 7.87 -5.78
N PRO A 161 6.20 8.12 -6.99
CA PRO A 161 6.55 7.36 -8.19
C PRO A 161 8.06 7.30 -8.41
N ASP A 162 8.53 6.17 -8.93
CA ASP A 162 9.95 5.90 -9.20
C ASP A 162 10.81 5.80 -7.92
N TRP A 163 12.10 6.09 -8.04
CA TRP A 163 13.06 5.98 -6.95
C TRP A 163 13.13 7.26 -6.14
N SER A 164 13.24 7.13 -4.82
CA SER A 164 13.72 8.24 -3.98
C SER A 164 15.18 8.56 -4.31
N ASP A 165 15.58 9.83 -4.14
CA ASP A 165 16.95 10.30 -4.41
C ASP A 165 18.03 9.49 -3.69
N ASP A 166 17.71 8.97 -2.51
CA ASP A 166 18.60 8.15 -1.67
C ASP A 166 18.51 6.64 -1.93
N GLY A 167 17.63 6.21 -2.85
CA GLY A 167 17.42 4.82 -3.23
C GLY A 167 16.79 3.94 -2.16
N ARG A 168 16.23 4.51 -1.08
CA ARG A 168 15.58 3.75 0.01
C ARG A 168 14.14 3.38 -0.30
N PHE A 169 13.49 4.11 -1.19
CA PHE A 169 12.11 3.92 -1.59
C PHE A 169 12.00 3.75 -3.09
N LEU A 170 11.15 2.83 -3.51
CA LEU A 170 10.78 2.61 -4.91
C LEU A 170 9.27 2.43 -5.03
N SER A 171 8.64 3.16 -5.94
CA SER A 171 7.28 2.89 -6.39
C SER A 171 7.29 2.49 -7.86
N ALA A 172 7.11 1.20 -8.14
CA ALA A 172 7.18 0.65 -9.48
C ALA A 172 5.80 0.58 -10.13
N THR A 173 5.68 1.14 -11.34
CA THR A 173 4.46 1.01 -12.15
C THR A 173 4.46 -0.31 -12.91
N LEU A 174 3.43 -1.13 -12.69
CA LEU A 174 3.30 -2.45 -13.28
C LEU A 174 2.05 -2.55 -14.17
N PRO A 175 2.08 -3.36 -15.24
CA PRO A 175 0.91 -3.62 -16.07
C PRO A 175 -0.19 -4.35 -15.29
N GLY A 176 -1.44 -4.05 -15.61
CA GLY A 176 -2.63 -4.63 -14.98
C GLY A 176 -3.47 -3.65 -14.17
N GLY A 177 -4.70 -4.06 -13.85
CA GLY A 177 -5.58 -3.37 -12.92
C GLY A 177 -5.30 -3.74 -11.46
N HIS A 178 -6.11 -3.23 -10.53
CA HIS A 178 -5.87 -3.36 -9.08
C HIS A 178 -5.61 -4.81 -8.61
N SER A 179 -6.45 -5.75 -9.05
CA SER A 179 -6.34 -7.16 -8.68
C SER A 179 -5.20 -7.88 -9.41
N ASN A 180 -4.71 -7.36 -10.54
CA ASN A 180 -3.48 -7.88 -11.15
C ASN A 180 -2.24 -7.59 -10.28
N ILE A 181 -2.30 -6.61 -9.37
CA ILE A 181 -1.19 -6.27 -8.47
C ILE A 181 -1.36 -6.95 -7.10
N GLY A 182 -2.51 -6.81 -6.46
CA GLY A 182 -2.75 -7.39 -5.13
C GLY A 182 -3.31 -8.80 -5.10
N GLY A 183 -3.72 -9.30 -6.26
CA GLY A 183 -4.19 -10.64 -6.48
C GLY A 183 -5.69 -10.88 -6.33
N GLY A 184 -6.06 -12.13 -6.57
CA GLY A 184 -7.46 -12.58 -6.56
C GLY A 184 -8.10 -12.71 -7.94
N ASN A 185 -7.28 -12.74 -9.00
CA ASN A 185 -7.73 -13.11 -10.35
C ASN A 185 -7.64 -14.63 -10.55
N ASP A 186 -8.49 -15.17 -11.42
CA ASP A 186 -8.38 -16.57 -11.86
C ASP A 186 -7.11 -16.76 -12.72
N GLU A 187 -6.78 -15.75 -13.52
CA GLU A 187 -5.56 -15.66 -14.32
C GLU A 187 -4.44 -14.95 -13.54
N ALA A 188 -3.50 -15.75 -13.04
CA ALA A 188 -2.54 -15.31 -12.03
C ALA A 188 -1.22 -14.75 -12.58
N GLY A 189 -1.06 -14.57 -13.90
CA GLY A 189 0.22 -14.22 -14.54
C GLY A 189 0.79 -12.89 -14.05
N LEU A 190 0.02 -11.81 -14.17
CA LEU A 190 0.45 -10.47 -13.70
C LEU A 190 0.58 -10.40 -12.17
N GLU A 191 -0.32 -11.04 -11.42
CA GLU A 191 -0.24 -11.15 -9.95
C GLU A 191 1.06 -11.85 -9.52
N THR A 192 1.45 -12.89 -10.25
CA THR A 192 2.66 -13.66 -9.96
C THR A 192 3.91 -12.81 -10.12
N LEU A 193 3.98 -11.96 -11.14
CA LEU A 193 5.09 -11.03 -11.33
C LEU A 193 5.14 -9.97 -10.22
N ALA A 194 3.99 -9.40 -9.85
CA ALA A 194 3.87 -8.45 -8.75
C ALA A 194 4.31 -9.06 -7.41
N PHE A 195 3.89 -10.30 -7.12
CA PHE A 195 4.34 -11.05 -5.94
C PHE A 195 5.85 -11.28 -5.96
N ASN A 196 6.42 -11.72 -7.09
CA ASN A 196 7.84 -12.04 -7.21
C ASN A 196 8.72 -10.80 -6.98
N GLY A 197 8.32 -9.64 -7.52
CA GLY A 197 9.00 -8.37 -7.23
C GLY A 197 8.96 -7.98 -5.75
N MET A 198 7.82 -8.19 -5.07
CA MET A 198 7.74 -7.96 -3.62
C MET A 198 8.60 -8.97 -2.84
N ALA A 199 8.63 -10.23 -3.28
CA ALA A 199 9.47 -11.26 -2.68
C ALA A 199 10.96 -10.89 -2.77
N ASP A 200 11.41 -10.33 -3.90
CA ASP A 200 12.78 -9.85 -4.06
C ASP A 200 13.12 -8.74 -3.05
N TYR A 201 12.24 -7.75 -2.92
CA TYR A 201 12.40 -6.69 -1.92
C TYR A 201 12.43 -7.24 -0.48
N LEU A 202 11.46 -8.06 -0.11
CA LEU A 202 11.36 -8.60 1.25
C LEU A 202 12.53 -9.53 1.60
N ASN A 203 13.03 -10.29 0.63
CA ASN A 203 14.21 -11.14 0.83
C ASN A 203 15.47 -10.29 1.07
N ALA A 204 15.61 -9.15 0.40
CA ALA A 204 16.75 -8.24 0.57
C ALA A 204 16.78 -7.54 1.95
N LEU A 205 15.67 -7.56 2.70
CA LEU A 205 15.64 -7.04 4.08
C LEU A 205 16.35 -7.96 5.10
N THR A 206 16.71 -9.19 4.68
CA THR A 206 17.36 -10.17 5.55
C THR A 206 18.54 -10.84 4.85
N ASP A 207 19.34 -11.60 5.59
CA ASP A 207 20.51 -12.34 5.09
C ASP A 207 20.15 -13.69 4.44
N ARG A 208 18.86 -14.04 4.41
CA ARG A 208 18.37 -15.30 3.84
C ARG A 208 17.04 -15.09 3.12
N PRO A 209 16.75 -15.84 2.04
CA PRO A 209 15.43 -15.75 1.42
C PRO A 209 14.35 -16.25 2.37
N LEU A 210 13.32 -15.43 2.58
CA LEU A 210 12.10 -15.75 3.33
C LEU A 210 10.98 -16.23 2.42
N PHE A 211 10.95 -15.70 1.20
CA PHE A 211 9.92 -15.92 0.21
C PHE A 211 10.55 -16.58 -1.03
N THR A 212 9.88 -17.60 -1.54
CA THR A 212 10.23 -18.23 -2.81
C THR A 212 9.36 -17.60 -3.89
N HIS A 213 9.96 -17.34 -5.06
CA HIS A 213 9.19 -16.93 -6.23
C HIS A 213 8.09 -17.93 -6.54
N ARG A 214 6.94 -17.41 -6.93
CA ARG A 214 5.87 -18.17 -7.57
C ARG A 214 6.29 -18.52 -8.99
N VAL A 215 5.87 -19.70 -9.44
CA VAL A 215 6.09 -20.14 -10.82
C VAL A 215 5.29 -19.25 -11.75
N VAL A 216 5.99 -18.54 -12.63
CA VAL A 216 5.37 -17.70 -13.65
C VAL A 216 4.66 -18.61 -14.67
N PRO A 217 3.34 -18.44 -14.91
CA PRO A 217 2.64 -19.23 -15.92
C PRO A 217 3.24 -19.05 -17.32
N SER A 218 3.33 -20.14 -18.08
CA SER A 218 3.82 -20.11 -19.47
C SER A 218 2.72 -19.79 -20.48
N ASP A 219 1.45 -19.86 -20.09
CA ASP A 219 0.30 -19.58 -20.95
C ASP A 219 0.07 -18.07 -21.06
N PRO A 220 0.16 -17.46 -22.27
CA PRO A 220 -0.12 -16.03 -22.46
C PRO A 220 -1.51 -15.59 -21.98
N ALA A 221 -2.51 -16.49 -22.00
CA ALA A 221 -3.87 -16.15 -21.55
C ALA A 221 -3.93 -15.77 -20.05
N GLN A 222 -2.94 -16.20 -19.27
CA GLN A 222 -2.81 -15.88 -17.85
C GLN A 222 -2.37 -14.42 -17.58
N PHE A 223 -2.02 -13.67 -18.61
CA PHE A 223 -1.53 -12.28 -18.52
C PHE A 223 -2.59 -11.27 -18.98
N THR A 224 -3.85 -11.56 -18.63
CA THR A 224 -4.98 -10.70 -18.95
C THR A 224 -5.06 -9.53 -17.97
N ILE A 225 -5.29 -8.33 -18.49
CA ILE A 225 -5.55 -7.14 -17.68
C ILE A 225 -7.01 -7.21 -17.20
N PHE A 226 -7.20 -7.35 -15.90
CA PHE A 226 -8.52 -7.31 -15.27
C PHE A 226 -8.82 -5.94 -14.73
N GLN A 227 -9.83 -5.31 -15.31
CA GLN A 227 -10.57 -4.24 -14.66
C GLN A 227 -11.92 -4.80 -14.25
N ALA A 228 -12.24 -4.76 -12.96
CA ALA A 228 -13.54 -5.21 -12.49
C ALA A 228 -14.65 -4.34 -13.12
N THR A 229 -15.50 -4.95 -13.95
CA THR A 229 -16.73 -4.35 -14.47
C THR A 229 -17.92 -5.18 -13.95
N GLY A 230 -19.02 -4.54 -13.52
CA GLY A 230 -20.23 -5.24 -13.03
C GLY A 230 -20.40 -5.29 -11.50
N ALA A 231 -21.38 -6.05 -11.02
CA ALA A 231 -21.99 -5.91 -9.68
C ALA A 231 -21.07 -6.14 -8.45
N THR A 232 -19.91 -6.78 -8.60
CA THR A 232 -18.87 -6.85 -7.55
C THR A 232 -18.05 -5.55 -7.43
N ALA A 233 -18.24 -4.60 -8.36
CA ALA A 233 -17.69 -3.25 -8.39
C ALA A 233 -18.57 -2.20 -7.68
N ALA A 234 -19.23 -2.57 -6.58
CA ALA A 234 -20.12 -1.67 -5.84
C ALA A 234 -19.46 -0.34 -5.38
N PHE A 235 -18.12 -0.28 -5.34
CA PHE A 235 -17.35 0.91 -4.99
C PHE A 235 -16.60 1.54 -6.18
N GLY A 236 -17.02 1.35 -7.44
CA GLY A 236 -16.25 1.90 -8.58
C GLY A 236 -16.94 1.82 -9.94
N LEU A 237 -18.25 2.07 -10.01
CA LEU A 237 -19.04 1.90 -11.25
C LEU A 237 -18.64 2.83 -12.40
N ARG A 238 -17.95 3.94 -12.13
CA ARG A 238 -17.51 4.89 -13.17
C ARG A 238 -16.02 4.70 -13.45
N MET A 239 -15.72 4.51 -14.74
CA MET A 239 -14.37 4.50 -15.29
C MET A 239 -14.10 5.87 -15.89
N ASP A 240 -12.91 6.44 -15.63
CA ASP A 240 -12.45 7.70 -16.24
C ASP A 240 -12.16 7.55 -17.75
N LYS A 241 -11.66 6.37 -18.17
CA LYS A 241 -11.31 5.97 -19.54
C LYS A 241 -10.30 6.88 -20.25
N ASP A 242 -9.50 7.64 -19.52
CA ASP A 242 -8.49 8.53 -20.09
C ASP A 242 -7.16 7.82 -20.39
N GLY A 243 -7.04 6.54 -20.03
CA GLY A 243 -5.81 5.77 -20.24
C GLY A 243 -4.74 6.03 -19.18
N GLN A 244 -5.01 6.87 -18.19
CA GLN A 244 -4.06 7.30 -17.18
C GLN A 244 -4.41 6.77 -15.79
N ARG A 245 -3.37 6.56 -14.98
CA ARG A 245 -3.55 6.17 -13.60
C ARG A 245 -3.81 7.41 -12.75
N ASN A 246 -5.00 7.51 -12.19
CA ASN A 246 -5.33 8.60 -11.28
C ASN A 246 -4.61 8.44 -9.92
N LEU A 247 -3.96 9.52 -9.48
CA LEU A 247 -3.15 9.58 -8.26
C LEU A 247 -3.80 10.48 -7.19
N ARG A 248 -3.44 10.23 -5.93
CA ARG A 248 -3.77 11.07 -4.78
C ARG A 248 -2.52 11.33 -3.95
N ASP A 249 -2.05 12.56 -3.99
CA ASP A 249 -0.81 12.99 -3.33
C ASP A 249 -1.00 13.38 -1.86
N GLU A 250 -2.21 13.74 -1.45
CA GLU A 250 -2.49 14.14 -0.07
C GLU A 250 -2.52 12.93 0.86
N LEU A 251 -1.44 12.73 1.62
CA LEU A 251 -1.28 11.65 2.60
C LEU A 251 -1.92 11.98 3.96
N ALA A 252 -2.06 13.27 4.28
CA ALA A 252 -2.73 13.75 5.47
C ALA A 252 -3.61 14.97 5.17
N ASN A 253 -4.34 15.45 6.17
CA ASN A 253 -5.08 16.70 6.04
C ASN A 253 -4.12 17.90 6.01
N CYS A 254 -3.89 18.46 4.83
CA CYS A 254 -3.00 19.60 4.58
C CYS A 254 -3.39 20.91 5.27
N LYS A 255 -4.55 20.98 5.92
CA LYS A 255 -4.92 22.12 6.77
C LYS A 255 -4.45 21.95 8.22
N ILE A 256 -4.08 20.73 8.60
CA ILE A 256 -3.71 20.34 9.98
C ILE A 256 -2.23 19.99 10.05
N VAL A 257 -1.69 19.37 9.00
CA VAL A 257 -0.32 18.89 8.91
C VAL A 257 0.44 19.71 7.88
N ASP A 258 1.61 20.22 8.26
CA ASP A 258 2.47 21.04 7.39
C ASP A 258 3.05 20.21 6.23
N ILE A 259 3.78 19.14 6.54
CA ILE A 259 4.27 18.17 5.57
C ILE A 259 3.19 17.12 5.36
N CYS A 260 2.18 17.42 4.55
CA CYS A 260 1.00 16.56 4.35
C CYS A 260 1.04 15.66 3.11
N ARG A 261 2.01 15.86 2.22
CA ARG A 261 2.17 15.12 0.95
C ARG A 261 3.38 14.18 0.94
N ASP A 262 4.27 14.33 1.90
CA ASP A 262 5.48 13.51 2.00
C ASP A 262 5.50 12.71 3.30
N ALA A 263 6.34 11.68 3.33
CA ALA A 263 6.69 10.99 4.57
C ALA A 263 7.43 11.92 5.55
N ASP A 264 7.40 11.57 6.84
CA ASP A 264 8.29 12.23 7.80
C ASP A 264 9.76 11.90 7.45
N PRO A 265 10.72 12.85 7.60
CA PRO A 265 12.12 12.59 7.29
C PRO A 265 12.67 11.39 8.08
N VAL A 266 13.38 10.49 7.40
CA VAL A 266 13.94 9.28 8.00
C VAL A 266 14.91 9.61 9.14
N ASP A 267 14.82 8.87 10.24
CA ASP A 267 15.79 8.94 11.34
C ASP A 267 17.15 8.39 10.89
N GLN A 268 18.08 9.30 10.58
CA GLN A 268 19.39 8.93 10.08
C GLN A 268 20.23 8.17 11.13
N ALA A 269 20.02 8.42 12.43
CA ALA A 269 20.74 7.71 13.48
C ALA A 269 20.27 6.25 13.61
N LEU A 270 18.98 5.99 13.33
CA LEU A 270 18.45 4.63 13.20
C LEU A 270 18.93 3.97 11.91
N ALA A 271 18.83 4.66 10.77
CA ALA A 271 19.27 4.20 9.47
C ALA A 271 20.75 3.77 9.44
N ASN A 272 21.62 4.55 10.09
CA ASN A 272 23.08 4.29 10.16
C ASN A 272 23.45 3.04 10.97
N ARG A 273 22.49 2.34 11.59
CA ARG A 273 22.72 1.07 12.30
C ARG A 273 22.74 -0.13 11.36
N PHE A 274 22.41 0.05 10.08
CA PHE A 274 22.20 -1.01 9.10
C PHE A 274 23.23 -0.98 7.98
N ASN A 275 23.59 -2.18 7.52
CA ASN A 275 24.28 -2.35 6.24
C ASN A 275 23.21 -2.51 5.16
N TRP A 276 23.24 -1.65 4.16
CA TRP A 276 22.28 -1.64 3.08
C TRP A 276 22.57 -2.72 2.06
N GLN A 277 21.51 -3.40 1.62
CA GLN A 277 21.58 -4.38 0.54
C GLN A 277 20.80 -3.83 -0.66
N ARG A 278 21.35 -4.01 -1.86
CA ARG A 278 20.61 -3.73 -3.08
C ARG A 278 19.67 -4.90 -3.37
N VAL A 279 18.43 -4.59 -3.70
CA VAL A 279 17.51 -5.56 -4.28
C VAL A 279 18.10 -5.99 -5.63
N THR A 280 18.30 -7.30 -5.81
CA THR A 280 18.70 -7.88 -7.08
C THR A 280 17.51 -8.68 -7.59
N PRO A 281 16.71 -8.12 -8.53
CA PRO A 281 15.54 -8.82 -9.04
C PRO A 281 15.97 -10.13 -9.70
N GLN A 282 15.28 -11.23 -9.39
CA GLN A 282 15.50 -12.46 -10.12
C GLN A 282 14.84 -12.32 -11.49
N LEU A 283 15.65 -12.42 -12.55
CA LEU A 283 15.16 -12.38 -13.92
C LEU A 283 14.25 -13.58 -14.17
N THR A 284 13.06 -13.32 -14.70
CA THR A 284 12.18 -14.38 -15.20
C THR A 284 12.74 -14.86 -16.53
N GLU A 285 13.30 -16.07 -16.55
CA GLU A 285 14.04 -16.62 -17.70
C GLU A 285 13.20 -16.74 -18.99
N SER A 286 11.87 -16.84 -18.88
CA SER A 286 10.98 -16.88 -20.03
C SER A 286 9.60 -16.33 -19.69
N LEU A 287 9.39 -15.03 -19.89
CA LEU A 287 8.03 -14.52 -20.04
C LEU A 287 7.44 -15.06 -21.34
N PRO A 288 6.16 -15.49 -21.36
CA PRO A 288 5.53 -15.86 -22.61
C PRO A 288 5.54 -14.68 -23.56
N ARG A 289 5.73 -14.95 -24.85
CA ARG A 289 5.45 -13.94 -25.88
C ARG A 289 3.95 -13.66 -25.83
N LEU A 290 3.60 -12.48 -25.34
CA LEU A 290 2.23 -12.02 -25.39
C LEU A 290 1.87 -11.72 -26.85
N PRO A 291 0.69 -12.13 -27.32
CA PRO A 291 0.19 -11.67 -28.61
C PRO A 291 0.10 -10.14 -28.59
N ASP A 292 0.25 -9.50 -29.75
CA ASP A 292 0.01 -8.06 -29.87
C ASP A 292 -1.36 -7.73 -29.28
N PRO A 293 -1.50 -6.59 -28.56
CA PRO A 293 -2.77 -6.23 -27.95
C PRO A 293 -3.86 -6.22 -29.01
N ILE A 294 -4.83 -7.14 -28.87
CA ILE A 294 -6.03 -7.11 -29.69
C ILE A 294 -6.82 -5.91 -29.21
N SER A 295 -6.71 -4.79 -29.94
CA SER A 295 -7.66 -3.69 -29.81
C SER A 295 -9.04 -4.24 -30.14
N ILE A 296 -9.81 -4.59 -29.11
CA ILE A 296 -11.23 -4.84 -29.26
C ILE A 296 -11.82 -3.48 -29.57
N THR A 297 -12.04 -3.21 -30.86
CA THR A 297 -12.83 -2.06 -31.30
C THR A 297 -14.14 -2.10 -30.50
N PRO A 298 -14.49 -1.05 -29.75
CA PRO A 298 -15.78 -1.03 -29.07
C PRO A 298 -16.86 -1.32 -30.13
N PRO A 299 -17.87 -2.15 -29.82
CA PRO A 299 -18.95 -2.37 -30.76
C PRO A 299 -19.48 -1.01 -31.20
N ALA A 300 -19.62 -0.85 -32.52
CA ALA A 300 -20.07 0.40 -33.14
C ALA A 300 -21.23 0.98 -32.33
N GLU A 301 -21.10 2.25 -32.00
CA GLU A 301 -22.07 3.06 -31.26
C GLU A 301 -23.49 2.66 -31.68
N ALA A 302 -24.27 2.13 -30.74
CA ALA A 302 -25.66 1.81 -31.00
C ALA A 302 -26.33 3.10 -31.52
N PRO A 303 -27.12 3.03 -32.62
CA PRO A 303 -27.69 4.23 -33.21
C PRO A 303 -28.47 5.01 -32.14
N PRO A 304 -28.37 6.36 -32.14
CA PRO A 304 -29.01 7.18 -31.15
C PRO A 304 -30.51 6.87 -31.12
N TRP A 305 -31.01 6.55 -29.93
CA TRP A 305 -32.44 6.34 -29.70
C TRP A 305 -33.14 7.65 -30.06
N SER A 306 -33.96 7.60 -31.12
CA SER A 306 -34.80 8.72 -31.51
C SER A 306 -35.87 8.90 -30.44
N LEU A 307 -35.74 9.96 -29.63
CA LEU A 307 -36.81 10.36 -28.72
C LEU A 307 -38.04 10.73 -29.57
N PRO A 308 -39.26 10.30 -29.20
CA PRO A 308 -40.46 10.75 -29.88
C PRO A 308 -40.59 12.28 -29.73
N PRO A 309 -41.07 12.99 -30.77
CA PRO A 309 -41.17 14.44 -30.75
C PRO A 309 -42.11 14.90 -29.63
N VAL A 310 -41.65 15.86 -28.84
CA VAL A 310 -42.45 16.56 -27.83
C VAL A 310 -43.55 17.33 -28.56
N PRO A 311 -44.84 17.17 -28.21
CA PRO A 311 -45.90 17.95 -28.83
C PRO A 311 -45.73 19.44 -28.44
N MET A 312 -45.58 20.30 -29.45
CA MET A 312 -45.53 21.74 -29.25
C MET A 312 -46.88 22.25 -28.75
N ALA A 313 -46.86 22.91 -27.59
CA ALA A 313 -47.99 23.68 -27.10
C ALA A 313 -48.22 24.90 -28.00
N SER A 314 -49.44 25.01 -28.52
CA SER A 314 -49.94 26.16 -29.27
C SER A 314 -49.98 27.40 -28.36
N ALA A 315 -49.17 28.41 -28.67
CA ALA A 315 -49.31 29.75 -28.13
C ALA A 315 -49.92 30.64 -29.24
N ALA A 316 -51.19 30.99 -29.05
CA ALA A 316 -51.94 31.89 -29.90
C ALA A 316 -51.32 33.29 -29.93
N SER A 317 -51.30 33.89 -31.12
CA SER A 317 -50.88 35.26 -31.37
C SER A 317 -51.88 36.28 -30.83
N THR A 318 -51.38 37.39 -30.30
CA THR A 318 -51.99 38.71 -30.49
C THR A 318 -50.91 39.73 -30.85
N ALA A 319 -51.14 40.41 -31.96
CA ALA A 319 -50.31 41.44 -32.56
C ALA A 319 -50.55 42.81 -31.91
N SER A 320 -49.54 43.68 -31.95
CA SER A 320 -49.75 45.12 -32.08
C SER A 320 -48.52 45.76 -32.74
N THR A 321 -48.78 46.48 -33.83
CA THR A 321 -47.84 47.19 -34.70
C THR A 321 -47.63 48.65 -34.26
N ALA A 322 -46.36 49.06 -34.29
CA ALA A 322 -45.78 50.37 -34.66
C ALA A 322 -46.55 51.69 -34.42
N SER A 323 -45.86 52.70 -33.85
CA SER A 323 -45.31 53.83 -34.62
C SER A 323 -44.63 54.88 -33.73
N THR A 324 -43.67 55.59 -34.31
CA THR A 324 -42.85 56.70 -33.77
C THR A 324 -43.59 58.04 -33.86
N ALA A 325 -43.35 58.97 -32.90
CA ALA A 325 -42.92 60.37 -33.12
C ALA A 325 -43.49 61.44 -32.12
N LEU A 326 -42.59 62.35 -31.72
CA LEU A 326 -42.76 63.80 -31.42
C LEU A 326 -43.66 64.23 -30.23
N ASN A 327 -43.05 64.56 -29.08
CA ASN A 327 -42.63 65.92 -28.66
C ASN A 327 -41.94 65.85 -27.29
#